data_AF-A0A536DPJ0-F1
#
_entry.id   AF-A0A536DPJ0-F1
#
_cell.length_a   1.000
_cell.length_b   1.000
_cell.length_c   1.000
_cell.angle_alpha   90.00
_cell.angle_beta   90.00
_cell.angle_gamma   90.00
#
_symmetry.space_group_name_H-M   'P 1'
#
loop_
_entity.id
_entity.type
_entity.pdbx_description
1 polymer ?
#
loop_
_entity_poly.entity_id
_entity_poly.type
_entity_poly.pdbx_seq_one_letter_code
_entity_poly.pdbx_strand_id
1 'polypeptide(L)'
;MASHPPPFYARPSRDGRGSLDMLELIRTARALGLDLVCFDQSPDQPARSWSERDQWMARNLLEAWSAGPGGQRVVGICASLHARLAPEQGVGRFLRKVVSGGEQLWPSLAGWVRQLQPTLAVGSVDVRFATGEFFNMGVRTIYARPGSRSEAWIRHAAPAYSLELWLPRATVATFLTAPA
;
A
#
# COMPACT_ATOMS: atom_id res chain seq x y z
N MET A 1 -20.03 13.53 -17.33
CA MET A 1 -20.15 12.07 -17.27
C MET A 1 -19.38 11.60 -16.04
N ALA A 2 -20.11 11.05 -15.05
CA ALA A 2 -19.72 10.68 -13.69
C ALA A 2 -18.74 11.63 -12.96
N SER A 3 -19.23 12.80 -12.54
CA SER A 3 -18.54 13.84 -11.74
C SER A 3 -18.41 13.50 -10.25
N HIS A 4 -18.84 12.31 -9.83
CA HIS A 4 -18.82 11.92 -8.43
C HIS A 4 -17.68 10.93 -8.20
N PRO A 5 -16.76 11.21 -7.27
CA PRO A 5 -15.75 10.23 -6.90
C PRO A 5 -16.45 8.98 -6.36
N PRO A 6 -15.87 7.78 -6.54
CA PRO A 6 -16.41 6.56 -5.97
C PRO A 6 -16.81 6.75 -4.50
N PRO A 7 -17.94 6.18 -4.02
CA PRO A 7 -18.51 6.47 -2.70
C PRO A 7 -17.55 6.29 -1.52
N PHE A 8 -16.53 5.44 -1.66
CA PHE A 8 -15.50 5.26 -0.64
C PHE A 8 -14.60 6.49 -0.44
N TYR A 9 -14.58 7.44 -1.38
CA TYR A 9 -13.87 8.71 -1.23
C TYR A 9 -14.69 9.79 -0.52
N ALA A 10 -16.00 9.60 -0.37
CA ALA A 10 -16.89 10.60 0.24
C ALA A 10 -16.91 10.55 1.78
N ARG A 11 -16.18 9.62 2.41
CA ARG A 11 -16.17 9.42 3.86
C ARG A 11 -14.74 9.21 4.37
N PRO A 12 -14.07 10.27 4.85
CA PRO A 12 -12.79 10.16 5.52
C PRO A 12 -12.85 9.09 6.64
N SER A 13 -12.03 8.03 6.55
CA SER A 13 -11.87 7.08 7.66
C SER A 13 -10.57 7.32 8.43
N ARG A 14 -10.45 6.70 9.60
CA ARG A 14 -9.29 6.82 10.51
C ARG A 14 -7.94 6.39 9.90
N ASP A 15 -7.94 5.85 8.70
CA ASP A 15 -6.76 5.43 7.94
C ASP A 15 -6.45 6.32 6.72
N GLY A 16 -7.15 7.46 6.58
CA GLY A 16 -6.89 8.46 5.54
C GLY A 16 -7.59 8.23 4.19
N ARG A 17 -8.32 7.12 4.04
CA ARG A 17 -9.21 6.90 2.87
C ARG A 17 -10.27 8.00 2.84
N GLY A 18 -10.54 8.57 1.65
CA GLY A 18 -11.55 9.62 1.44
C GLY A 18 -11.11 11.04 1.74
N SER A 19 -9.81 11.31 1.74
CA SER A 19 -9.27 12.68 1.84
C SER A 19 -9.24 13.42 0.50
N LEU A 20 -9.16 14.75 0.55
CA LEU A 20 -9.01 15.63 -0.63
C LEU A 20 -7.72 15.31 -1.41
N ASP A 21 -6.60 15.12 -0.71
CA ASP A 21 -5.31 14.78 -1.34
C ASP A 21 -5.39 13.46 -2.12
N MET A 22 -6.08 12.46 -1.57
CA MET A 22 -6.30 11.18 -2.26
C MET A 22 -7.16 11.40 -3.52
N LEU A 23 -8.23 12.19 -3.41
CA LEU A 23 -9.08 12.55 -4.55
C LEU A 23 -8.29 13.31 -5.64
N GLU A 24 -7.40 14.22 -5.25
CA GLU A 24 -6.53 14.95 -6.18
C GLU A 24 -5.52 14.02 -6.86
N LEU A 25 -4.93 13.08 -6.12
CA LEU A 25 -4.01 12.08 -6.68
C LEU A 25 -4.70 11.25 -7.77
N ILE A 26 -5.95 10.84 -7.54
CA ILE A 26 -6.76 10.06 -8.50
C ILE A 26 -7.11 10.90 -9.72
N ARG A 27 -7.53 12.16 -9.52
CA ARG A 27 -7.83 13.07 -10.62
C ARG A 27 -6.60 13.30 -11.49
N THR A 28 -5.44 13.51 -10.87
CA THR A 28 -4.16 13.65 -11.56
C THR A 28 -3.82 12.39 -12.34
N ALA A 29 -3.94 11.21 -11.74
CA ALA A 29 -3.67 9.96 -12.43
C ALA A 29 -4.62 9.72 -13.63
N ARG A 30 -5.92 10.03 -13.48
CA ARG A 30 -6.89 9.98 -14.60
C ARG A 30 -6.56 10.99 -15.69
N ALA A 31 -6.15 12.20 -15.33
CA ALA A 31 -5.75 13.24 -16.29
C ALA A 31 -4.50 12.84 -17.08
N LEU A 32 -3.63 12.01 -16.51
CA LEU A 32 -2.48 11.39 -17.18
C LEU A 32 -2.85 10.17 -18.04
N GLY A 33 -4.13 9.82 -18.14
CA GLY A 33 -4.61 8.67 -18.92
C GLY A 33 -4.40 7.32 -18.25
N LEU A 34 -4.15 7.29 -16.93
CA LEU A 34 -4.00 6.03 -16.19
C LEU A 34 -5.37 5.42 -15.86
N ASP A 35 -5.47 4.11 -16.02
CA ASP A 35 -6.60 3.34 -15.53
C ASP A 35 -6.44 3.01 -14.05
N LEU A 36 -7.42 3.45 -13.25
CA LEU A 36 -7.43 3.27 -11.81
C LEU A 36 -8.40 2.17 -11.42
N VAL A 37 -7.90 1.22 -10.64
CA VAL A 37 -8.68 0.10 -10.11
C VAL A 37 -8.50 0.05 -8.59
N CYS A 38 -9.62 -0.08 -7.87
CA CYS A 38 -9.58 -0.44 -6.46
C CYS A 38 -9.45 -1.96 -6.37
N PHE A 39 -8.37 -2.44 -5.76
CA PHE A 39 -8.13 -3.86 -5.56
C PHE A 39 -8.18 -4.22 -4.06
N ASP A 40 -8.81 -3.40 -3.21
CA ASP A 40 -9.12 -3.84 -1.84
C ASP A 40 -10.26 -4.86 -1.83
N GLN A 41 -10.50 -5.53 -0.71
CA GLN A 41 -11.66 -6.40 -0.56
C GLN A 41 -12.97 -5.58 -0.60
N SER A 42 -13.99 -6.12 -1.25
CA SER A 42 -15.34 -5.55 -1.28
C SER A 42 -16.10 -5.82 0.04
N PRO A 43 -17.13 -5.04 0.43
CA PRO A 43 -17.88 -5.28 1.67
C PRO A 43 -18.51 -6.67 1.80
N ASP A 44 -18.79 -7.35 0.69
CA ASP A 44 -19.30 -8.72 0.59
C ASP A 44 -18.20 -9.80 0.57
N GLN A 45 -16.93 -9.40 0.65
CA GLN A 45 -15.76 -10.28 0.75
C GLN A 45 -15.21 -10.25 2.19
N PRO A 46 -15.83 -10.98 3.15
CA PRO A 46 -15.33 -11.00 4.52
C PRO A 46 -13.98 -11.73 4.58
N ALA A 47 -13.02 -11.12 5.29
CA ALA A 47 -11.75 -11.73 5.64
C ALA A 47 -11.66 -11.88 7.17
N ARG A 48 -11.25 -13.06 7.62
CA ARG A 48 -11.03 -13.40 9.03
C ARG A 48 -9.58 -13.19 9.45
N SER A 49 -8.68 -13.05 8.48
CA SER A 49 -7.26 -12.75 8.70
C SER A 49 -6.74 -11.71 7.72
N TRP A 50 -5.58 -11.13 8.03
CA TRP A 50 -4.90 -10.21 7.12
C TRP A 50 -4.46 -10.92 5.84
N SER A 51 -3.95 -12.14 5.96
CA SER A 51 -3.58 -12.97 4.80
C SER A 51 -4.77 -13.24 3.88
N GLU A 52 -5.97 -13.49 4.43
CA GLU A 52 -7.19 -13.66 3.62
C GLU A 52 -7.59 -12.38 2.88
N ARG A 53 -7.50 -11.22 3.55
CA ARG A 53 -7.71 -9.92 2.89
C ARG A 53 -6.71 -9.72 1.75
N ASP A 54 -5.44 -9.99 2.01
CA ASP A 54 -4.37 -9.87 1.02
C ASP A 54 -4.57 -10.83 -0.17
N GLN A 55 -5.19 -11.99 0.06
CA GLN A 55 -5.58 -12.90 -1.01
C GLN A 55 -6.69 -12.31 -1.89
N TRP A 56 -7.73 -11.72 -1.29
CA TRP A 56 -8.77 -10.99 -2.04
C TRP A 56 -8.14 -9.87 -2.86
N MET A 57 -7.24 -9.11 -2.24
CA MET A 57 -6.54 -8.03 -2.94
C MET A 57 -5.75 -8.54 -4.15
N ALA A 58 -5.06 -9.66 -3.99
CA ALA A 58 -4.30 -10.28 -5.08
C ALA A 58 -5.22 -10.74 -6.22
N ARG A 59 -6.36 -11.36 -5.90
CA ARG A 59 -7.34 -11.79 -6.92
C ARG A 59 -7.90 -10.61 -7.69
N ASN A 60 -8.34 -9.57 -7.00
CA ASN A 60 -8.90 -8.37 -7.61
C ASN A 60 -7.86 -7.67 -8.50
N LEU A 61 -6.60 -7.61 -8.06
CA LEU A 61 -5.49 -7.05 -8.86
C LEU A 61 -5.20 -7.87 -10.11
N LEU A 62 -5.20 -9.21 -9.99
CA LEU A 62 -4.93 -10.12 -11.10
C LEU A 62 -6.09 -10.15 -12.11
N GLU A 63 -7.33 -10.02 -11.67
CA GLU A 63 -8.50 -9.85 -12.54
C GLU A 63 -8.40 -8.55 -13.34
N ALA A 64 -8.02 -7.44 -12.69
CA ALA A 64 -7.77 -6.18 -13.38
C ALA A 64 -6.61 -6.28 -14.38
N TRP A 65 -5.54 -7.01 -14.01
CA TRP A 65 -4.40 -7.24 -14.88
C TRP A 65 -4.78 -8.10 -16.11
N SER A 66 -5.61 -9.13 -15.94
CA SER A 66 -6.00 -10.02 -17.04
C SER A 66 -7.07 -9.42 -17.96
N ALA A 67 -7.90 -8.50 -17.46
CA ALA A 67 -8.95 -7.84 -18.23
C ALA A 67 -8.43 -6.74 -19.18
N GLY A 68 -7.23 -6.22 -18.94
CA GLY A 68 -6.66 -5.17 -19.79
C GLY A 68 -5.87 -5.71 -20.99
N PRO A 69 -5.38 -4.80 -21.86
CA PRO A 69 -4.66 -5.19 -23.08
C PRO A 69 -3.43 -6.05 -22.78
N GLY A 70 -3.16 -7.04 -23.64
CA GLY A 70 -2.01 -7.93 -23.51
C GLY A 70 -0.69 -7.14 -23.38
N GLY A 71 0.12 -7.50 -22.38
CA GLY A 71 1.41 -6.84 -22.11
C GLY A 71 1.34 -5.59 -21.22
N GLN A 72 0.17 -5.25 -20.67
CA GLN A 72 0.06 -4.16 -19.71
C GLN A 72 0.84 -4.41 -18.41
N ARG A 73 1.29 -3.32 -17.80
CA ARG A 73 1.92 -3.30 -16.47
C ARG A 73 0.96 -2.67 -15.49
N VAL A 74 0.85 -3.25 -14.31
CA VAL A 74 0.01 -2.74 -13.23
C VAL A 74 0.88 -2.36 -12.05
N VAL A 75 0.60 -1.20 -11.45
CA VAL A 75 1.24 -0.72 -10.23
C VAL A 75 0.21 -0.71 -9.12
N GLY A 76 0.40 -1.58 -8.12
CA GLY A 76 -0.42 -1.59 -6.91
C GLY A 76 0.18 -0.67 -5.85
N ILE A 77 -0.61 0.31 -5.38
CA ILE A 77 -0.23 1.17 -4.25
C ILE A 77 -0.94 0.66 -3.00
N CYS A 78 -0.17 0.24 -2.00
CA CYS A 78 -0.67 -0.31 -0.74
C CYS A 78 0.31 -0.01 0.39
N ALA A 79 -0.10 -0.26 1.64
CA ALA A 79 0.83 -0.16 2.77
C ALA A 79 1.93 -1.21 2.66
N SER A 80 3.16 -0.87 3.07
CA SER A 80 4.36 -1.71 2.85
C SER A 80 4.20 -3.18 3.29
N LEU A 81 3.46 -3.44 4.38
CA LEU A 81 3.26 -4.81 4.87
C LEU A 81 2.57 -5.73 3.84
N HIS A 82 1.73 -5.19 2.96
CA HIS A 82 1.05 -5.91 1.89
C HIS A 82 1.99 -6.18 0.68
N ALA A 83 3.06 -5.39 0.52
CA ALA A 83 3.94 -5.45 -0.65
C ALA A 83 5.09 -6.47 -0.52
N ARG A 84 5.10 -7.32 0.53
CA ARG A 84 6.22 -8.22 0.80
C ARG A 84 6.26 -9.44 -0.14
N LEU A 85 7.43 -9.74 -0.69
CA LEU A 85 7.69 -10.89 -1.56
C LEU A 85 8.14 -12.14 -0.80
N ALA A 86 8.56 -12.00 0.45
CA ALA A 86 8.94 -13.10 1.34
C ALA A 86 8.50 -12.77 2.78
N PRO A 87 8.31 -13.79 3.66
CA PRO A 87 8.04 -13.54 5.06
C PRO A 87 9.24 -12.82 5.70
N GLU A 88 8.97 -11.72 6.39
CA GLU A 88 10.00 -10.95 7.08
C GLU A 88 10.16 -11.48 8.51
N GLN A 89 11.33 -12.06 8.81
CA GLN A 89 11.62 -12.57 10.14
C GLN A 89 11.55 -11.44 11.17
N GLY A 90 10.83 -11.67 12.28
CA GLY A 90 10.74 -10.72 13.38
C GLY A 90 9.62 -9.68 13.30
N VAL A 91 8.87 -9.57 12.19
CA VAL A 91 7.70 -8.67 12.11
C VAL A 91 6.64 -9.00 13.16
N GLY A 92 6.39 -10.29 13.41
CA GLY A 92 5.51 -10.73 14.49
C GLY A 92 5.99 -10.29 15.89
N ARG A 93 7.28 -10.01 16.07
CA ARG A 93 7.85 -9.50 17.33
C ARG A 93 7.60 -7.99 17.50
N PHE A 94 7.65 -7.22 16.42
CA PHE A 94 7.35 -5.78 16.43
C PHE A 94 5.85 -5.47 16.55
N LEU A 95 5.00 -6.34 16.01
CA LEU A 95 3.54 -6.15 16.00
C LEU A 95 2.81 -6.90 17.13
N ARG A 96 3.51 -7.39 18.17
CA ARG A 96 2.92 -8.18 19.28
C ARG A 96 1.69 -7.57 19.95
N LYS A 97 1.50 -6.25 19.87
CA LYS A 97 0.32 -5.56 20.43
C LYS A 97 -0.92 -5.60 19.52
N VAL A 98 -0.77 -5.95 18.25
CA VAL A 98 -1.84 -5.90 17.23
C VAL A 98 -2.03 -7.25 16.52
N VAL A 99 -1.01 -8.10 16.48
CA VAL A 99 -1.04 -9.38 15.76
C VAL A 99 -0.41 -10.46 16.63
N SER A 100 -1.18 -11.51 16.92
CA SER A 100 -0.78 -12.59 17.84
C SER A 100 0.24 -13.57 17.26
N GLY A 101 0.61 -13.43 15.98
CA GLY A 101 1.66 -14.21 15.33
C GLY A 101 2.02 -13.65 13.96
N GLY A 102 3.31 -13.60 13.62
CA GLY A 102 3.79 -13.10 12.31
C GLY A 102 3.23 -13.87 11.10
N GLU A 103 2.75 -15.10 11.33
CA GLU A 103 2.09 -15.95 10.35
C GLU A 103 0.72 -15.42 9.90
N GLN A 104 0.03 -14.59 10.71
CA GLN A 104 -1.27 -14.02 10.33
C GLN A 104 -1.17 -12.96 9.21
N LEU A 105 0.04 -12.46 8.96
CA LEU A 105 0.33 -11.39 7.98
C LEU A 105 1.02 -11.94 6.71
N TRP A 106 1.01 -13.26 6.54
CA TRP A 106 1.65 -13.94 5.43
C TRP A 106 0.75 -15.06 4.87
N PRO A 107 0.72 -15.30 3.55
CA PRO A 107 1.26 -14.47 2.49
C PRO A 107 0.69 -13.05 2.50
N SER A 108 1.53 -12.08 2.12
CA SER A 108 1.04 -10.73 1.86
C SER A 108 0.44 -10.65 0.44
N LEU A 109 -0.17 -9.52 0.04
CA LEU A 109 -0.69 -9.31 -1.30
C LEU A 109 0.33 -9.72 -2.38
N ALA A 110 1.56 -9.21 -2.31
CA ALA A 110 2.58 -9.52 -3.31
C ALA A 110 3.02 -11.00 -3.25
N GLY A 111 3.01 -11.60 -2.05
CA GLY A 111 3.20 -13.03 -1.86
C GLY A 111 2.11 -13.87 -2.54
N TRP A 112 0.85 -13.48 -2.39
CA TRP A 112 -0.29 -14.12 -3.04
C TRP A 112 -0.26 -13.98 -4.56
N VAL A 113 0.10 -12.80 -5.10
CA VAL A 113 0.26 -12.62 -6.55
C VAL A 113 1.28 -13.62 -7.11
N ARG A 114 2.44 -13.79 -6.47
CA ARG A 114 3.46 -14.76 -6.90
C ARG A 114 2.99 -16.21 -6.82
N GLN A 115 2.16 -16.54 -5.83
CA GLN A 115 1.62 -17.90 -5.69
C GLN A 115 0.53 -18.19 -6.73
N LEU A 116 -0.34 -17.22 -7.00
CA LEU A 116 -1.46 -17.37 -7.94
C LEU A 116 -1.02 -17.26 -9.41
N GLN A 117 0.02 -16.48 -9.70
CA GLN A 117 0.56 -16.27 -11.06
C GLN A 117 2.10 -16.35 -11.04
N PRO A 118 2.67 -17.57 -10.94
CA PRO A 118 4.11 -17.76 -10.75
C PRO A 118 4.96 -17.36 -11.95
N THR A 119 4.37 -17.25 -13.14
CA THR A 119 5.05 -16.79 -14.37
C THR A 119 5.12 -15.27 -14.49
N LEU A 120 4.36 -14.53 -13.67
CA LEU A 120 4.37 -13.07 -13.69
C LEU A 120 5.63 -12.55 -12.99
N ALA A 121 6.32 -11.62 -13.64
CA ALA A 121 7.39 -10.87 -13.00
C ALA A 121 6.78 -9.89 -11.98
N VAL A 122 7.00 -10.15 -10.69
CA VAL A 122 6.53 -9.29 -9.59
C VAL A 122 7.71 -8.63 -8.90
N GLY A 123 7.70 -7.30 -8.86
CA GLY A 123 8.61 -6.50 -8.06
C GLY A 123 7.85 -5.74 -6.97
N SER A 124 8.52 -5.44 -5.87
CA SER A 124 7.95 -4.58 -4.82
C SER A 124 8.93 -3.56 -4.29
N VAL A 125 8.38 -2.40 -3.93
CA VAL A 125 9.12 -1.27 -3.38
C VAL A 125 8.56 -0.95 -2.00
N ASP A 126 9.40 -1.03 -0.98
CA ASP A 126 9.07 -0.53 0.35
C ASP A 126 9.45 0.95 0.46
N VAL A 127 8.48 1.80 0.76
CA VAL A 127 8.69 3.24 0.90
C VAL A 127 9.00 3.57 2.36
N ARG A 128 10.18 4.13 2.60
CA ARG A 128 10.66 4.51 3.92
C ARG A 128 10.96 5.99 4.01
N PHE A 129 10.99 6.49 5.24
CA PHE A 129 11.26 7.90 5.52
C PHE A 129 12.39 8.03 6.53
N ALA A 130 13.30 8.97 6.29
CA ALA A 130 14.44 9.22 7.20
C ALA A 130 14.03 10.02 8.45
N THR A 131 13.13 10.98 8.29
CA THR A 131 12.57 11.79 9.37
C THR A 131 11.15 12.26 9.05
N GLY A 132 10.59 13.14 9.87
CA GLY A 132 9.29 13.77 9.66
C GLY A 132 8.21 13.15 10.52
N GLU A 133 6.98 13.33 10.08
CA GLU A 133 5.81 12.92 10.84
C GLU A 133 4.82 12.24 9.91
N PHE A 134 4.03 11.32 10.46
CA PHE A 134 3.01 10.59 9.72
C PHE A 134 1.83 10.27 10.63
N PHE A 135 0.67 9.97 10.03
CA PHE A 135 -0.50 9.55 10.77
C PHE A 135 -0.64 8.03 10.75
N ASN A 136 -0.70 7.40 11.92
CA ASN A 136 -1.07 6.00 12.10
C ASN A 136 -1.74 5.82 13.47
N MET A 137 -3.08 5.85 13.48
CA MET A 137 -3.89 5.91 14.70
C MET A 137 -3.47 7.06 15.64
N GLY A 138 -3.13 8.21 15.05
CA GLY A 138 -2.53 9.36 15.72
C GLY A 138 -1.23 9.78 15.05
N VAL A 139 -0.77 10.99 15.36
CA VAL A 139 0.51 11.50 14.84
C VAL A 139 1.67 10.69 15.44
N ARG A 140 2.62 10.35 14.58
CA ARG A 140 3.85 9.64 14.89
C ARG A 140 5.01 10.41 14.28
N THR A 141 6.12 10.46 15.01
CA THR A 141 7.30 11.21 14.59
C THR A 141 8.46 10.24 14.33
N ILE A 142 9.15 10.44 13.23
CA ILE A 142 10.41 9.78 12.88
C ILE A 142 11.52 10.79 13.16
N TYR A 143 12.26 10.57 14.23
CA TYR A 143 13.39 11.41 14.58
C TYR A 143 14.56 11.15 13.65
N ALA A 144 15.15 12.22 13.13
CA ALA A 144 16.33 12.13 12.28
C ALA A 144 17.47 11.44 13.04
N ARG A 145 18.14 10.50 12.38
CA ARG A 145 19.35 9.87 12.88
C ARG A 145 20.59 10.60 12.36
N PRO A 146 21.72 10.58 13.08
CA PRO A 146 22.99 11.07 12.54
C PRO A 146 23.27 10.44 11.18
N GLY A 147 23.60 11.27 10.17
CA GLY A 147 23.83 10.82 8.80
C GLY A 147 22.57 10.58 7.95
N SER A 148 21.40 11.03 8.40
CA SER A 148 20.19 11.04 7.55
C SER A 148 20.44 11.85 6.28
N ARG A 149 20.09 11.28 5.11
CA ARG A 149 20.27 11.97 3.83
C ARG A 149 19.14 12.97 3.59
N SER A 150 19.47 14.07 2.92
CA SER A 150 18.54 15.14 2.53
C SER A 150 17.81 14.88 1.21
N GLU A 151 18.28 13.91 0.43
CA GLU A 151 17.72 13.55 -0.88
C GLU A 151 17.11 12.16 -0.83
N ALA A 152 16.30 11.80 -1.84
CA ALA A 152 15.77 10.45 -1.95
C ALA A 152 16.85 9.46 -2.43
N TRP A 153 16.81 8.21 -1.95
CA TRP A 153 17.75 7.17 -2.39
C TRP A 153 17.09 5.80 -2.45
N ILE A 154 17.68 4.89 -3.21
CA ILE A 154 17.20 3.51 -3.37
C ILE A 154 18.25 2.54 -2.84
N ARG A 155 17.81 1.42 -2.27
CA ARG A 155 18.67 0.26 -1.97
C ARG A 155 17.97 -1.05 -2.29
N HIS A 156 18.74 -2.10 -2.54
CA HIS A 156 18.19 -3.46 -2.64
C HIS A 156 17.71 -3.96 -1.27
N ALA A 157 16.57 -4.65 -1.25
CA ALA A 157 15.90 -5.07 -0.02
C ALA A 157 15.41 -6.53 -0.06
N ALA A 158 16.04 -7.35 -0.89
CA ALA A 158 15.72 -8.77 -1.01
C ALA A 158 16.05 -9.52 0.30
N PRO A 159 15.30 -10.58 0.66
CA PRO A 159 14.22 -11.19 -0.13
C PRO A 159 12.82 -10.59 0.13
N ALA A 160 12.67 -9.76 1.17
CA ALA A 160 11.37 -9.25 1.60
C ALA A 160 10.75 -8.27 0.59
N TYR A 161 11.58 -7.45 -0.07
CA TYR A 161 11.16 -6.54 -1.13
C TYR A 161 12.18 -6.56 -2.27
N SER A 162 11.84 -6.05 -3.45
CA SER A 162 12.85 -5.87 -4.50
C SER A 162 13.77 -4.69 -4.18
N LEU A 163 13.16 -3.57 -3.78
CA LEU A 163 13.83 -2.33 -3.46
C LEU A 163 13.22 -1.68 -2.22
N GLU A 164 14.01 -0.83 -1.59
CA GLU A 164 13.51 0.19 -0.68
C GLU A 164 13.76 1.57 -1.31
N LEU A 165 12.71 2.38 -1.38
CA LEU A 165 12.79 3.80 -1.70
C LEU A 165 12.78 4.59 -0.40
N TRP A 166 13.87 5.26 -0.10
CA TRP A 166 13.99 6.14 1.06
C TRP A 166 13.75 7.57 0.64
N LEU A 167 12.75 8.19 1.27
CA LEU A 167 12.44 9.60 1.14
C LEU A 167 13.02 10.35 2.34
N PRO A 168 13.51 11.59 2.16
CA PRO A 168 14.19 12.32 3.23
C PRO A 168 13.23 12.67 4.38
N ARG A 169 11.95 12.91 4.10
CA ARG A 169 10.98 13.36 5.10
C ARG A 169 9.58 12.84 4.83
N ALA A 170 8.95 12.29 5.86
CA ALA A 170 7.51 12.06 5.91
C ALA A 170 6.81 13.39 6.25
N THR A 171 5.72 13.68 5.56
CA THR A 171 4.80 14.75 5.91
C THR A 171 3.55 14.15 6.53
N VAL A 172 3.03 14.77 7.60
CA VAL A 172 1.71 14.37 8.11
C VAL A 172 0.73 14.66 6.99
N ALA A 173 0.13 13.62 6.46
CA ALA A 173 -0.98 13.82 5.56
C ALA A 173 -2.13 14.44 6.36
N THR A 174 -2.68 15.54 5.84
CA THR A 174 -3.53 16.51 6.56
C THR A 174 -4.98 16.02 6.73
N PHE A 175 -5.16 14.71 6.90
CA PHE A 175 -6.40 13.93 6.82
C PHE A 175 -7.51 14.28 7.84
N LEU A 176 -7.32 15.28 8.71
CA LEU A 176 -8.34 15.64 9.71
C LEU A 176 -9.22 16.81 9.31
N THR A 177 -9.01 17.42 8.14
CA THR A 177 -9.98 18.37 7.60
C THR A 177 -10.93 17.59 6.69
N ALA A 178 -12.16 17.35 7.16
CA ALA A 178 -13.23 16.88 6.28
C ALA A 178 -13.39 17.88 5.12
N PRO A 179 -13.70 17.43 3.89
CA PRO A 179 -14.09 18.36 2.84
C PRO A 179 -15.25 19.23 3.35
N ALA A 180 -15.15 20.54 3.12
CA ALA A 180 -16.23 21.48 3.37
C ALA A 180 -17.44 21.18 2.47
#